data_AF-A0A917TY78-F1
#
_entry.id   AF-A0A917TY78-F1
#
_cell.length_a   1.000
_cell.length_b   1.000
_cell.length_c   1.000
_cell.angle_alpha   90.00
_cell.angle_beta   90.00
_cell.angle_gamma   90.00
#
_symmetry.space_group_name_H-M   'P 1'
#
loop_
_entity.id
_entity.type
_entity.pdbx_description
1 polymer ?
#
loop_
_entity_poly.entity_id
_entity_poly.type
_entity_poly.pdbx_seq_one_letter_code
_entity_poly.pdbx_strand_id
1 'polypeptide(L)'
;MFGRGTKKDSGLAAAIARLADAETVAFGRVGLAGSLLPETEAYQRVAAAIAEQPDEVREQLDRLLSASAPAGRVYAATLLERLDPAAGWAAWTALRDDPAELSTMTGCVMGATTVGEYAVERLAEA
;
A
#
# COMPACT_ATOMS: atom_id res chain seq x y z
N MET A 1 0.15 1.46 34.86
CA MET A 1 0.62 2.37 33.79
C MET A 1 0.34 1.73 32.43
N PHE A 2 -0.87 1.87 31.87
CA PHE A 2 -1.16 1.52 30.47
C PHE A 2 -2.31 2.41 30.00
N GLY A 3 -2.02 3.34 29.11
CA GLY A 3 -3.00 4.34 28.67
C GLY A 3 -2.43 5.23 27.58
N ARG A 4 -2.11 4.65 26.41
CA ARG A 4 -1.85 5.41 25.17
C ARG A 4 -1.92 4.63 23.84
N GLY A 5 -2.34 3.36 23.80
CA GLY A 5 -2.41 2.59 22.54
C GLY A 5 -3.69 2.83 21.71
N THR A 6 -4.85 2.90 22.36
CA THR A 6 -6.13 2.64 21.68
C THR A 6 -6.51 3.59 20.54
N LYS A 7 -6.17 4.88 20.59
CA LYS A 7 -6.51 5.81 19.49
C LYS A 7 -5.59 5.69 18.28
N LYS A 8 -4.32 5.37 18.52
CA LYS A 8 -3.30 5.29 17.48
C LYS A 8 -3.39 3.94 16.77
N ASP A 9 -3.58 2.88 17.53
CA ASP A 9 -3.87 1.53 17.01
C ASP A 9 -5.18 1.52 16.21
N SER A 10 -6.23 2.22 16.66
CA SER A 10 -7.46 2.37 15.87
C SER A 10 -7.26 3.16 14.58
N GLY A 11 -6.33 4.12 14.57
CA GLY A 11 -6.01 4.91 13.38
C GLY A 11 -5.21 4.13 12.34
N LEU A 12 -4.24 3.33 12.80
CA LEU A 12 -3.48 2.41 11.95
C LEU A 12 -4.39 1.32 11.38
N ALA A 13 -5.19 0.66 12.22
CA ALA A 13 -6.13 -0.37 11.78
C ALA A 13 -7.13 0.15 10.75
N ALA A 14 -7.66 1.37 10.94
CA ALA A 14 -8.54 2.00 9.97
C ALA A 14 -7.82 2.31 8.64
N ALA A 15 -6.56 2.74 8.69
CA ALA A 15 -5.77 2.98 7.49
C ALA A 15 -5.47 1.67 6.74
N ILE A 16 -5.09 0.60 7.46
CA ILE A 16 -4.88 -0.74 6.88
C ILE A 16 -6.16 -1.26 6.24
N ALA A 17 -7.31 -1.16 6.92
CA ALA A 17 -8.61 -1.54 6.34
C ALA A 17 -8.92 -0.74 5.07
N ARG A 18 -8.62 0.57 5.06
CA ARG A 18 -8.85 1.40 3.88
C ARG A 18 -7.98 1.01 2.69
N LEU A 19 -6.73 0.60 2.94
CA LEU A 19 -5.85 0.04 1.92
C LEU A 19 -6.31 -1.34 1.46
N ALA A 20 -6.90 -2.14 2.35
CA ALA A 20 -7.39 -3.47 1.99
C ALA A 20 -8.52 -3.41 0.95
N ASP A 21 -9.39 -2.40 1.07
CA ASP A 21 -10.49 -2.12 0.14
C ASP A 21 -10.10 -1.14 -0.98
N ALA A 22 -8.81 -0.85 -1.17
CA ALA A 22 -8.38 0.05 -2.23
C ALA A 22 -8.68 -0.55 -3.61
N GLU A 23 -9.29 0.23 -4.48
CA GLU A 23 -9.57 -0.16 -5.87
C GLU A 23 -8.58 0.48 -6.86
N THR A 24 -7.95 1.59 -6.46
CA THR A 24 -7.04 2.36 -7.30
C THR A 24 -5.74 2.65 -6.58
N VAL A 25 -4.62 2.51 -7.28
CA VAL A 25 -3.29 2.92 -6.79
C VAL A 25 -2.98 4.34 -7.24
N ALA A 26 -2.80 5.22 -6.26
CA ALA A 26 -2.28 6.57 -6.42
C ALA A 26 -1.35 6.94 -5.26
N PHE A 27 -0.16 7.45 -5.57
CA PHE A 27 0.84 7.87 -4.58
C PHE A 27 0.93 9.39 -4.39
N GLY A 28 0.12 10.15 -5.13
CA GLY A 28 0.12 11.61 -5.12
C GLY A 28 -1.27 12.21 -5.19
N ARG A 29 -1.32 13.54 -5.28
CA ARG A 29 -2.57 14.27 -5.56
C ARG A 29 -3.06 13.91 -6.95
N VAL A 30 -4.35 13.63 -7.07
CA VAL A 30 -4.97 13.23 -8.33
C VAL A 30 -6.22 14.07 -8.64
N GLY A 31 -6.58 14.12 -9.93
CA GLY A 31 -7.71 14.89 -10.44
C GLY A 31 -7.45 16.40 -10.58
N LEU A 32 -8.44 17.10 -11.16
CA LEU A 32 -8.36 18.53 -11.52
C LEU A 32 -8.14 19.47 -10.32
N ALA A 33 -8.62 19.08 -9.13
CA ALA A 33 -8.45 19.83 -7.89
C ALA A 33 -7.16 19.47 -7.13
N GLY A 34 -6.41 18.46 -7.61
CA GLY A 34 -5.28 17.90 -6.87
C GLY A 34 -5.69 17.36 -5.51
N SER A 35 -6.76 16.58 -5.44
CA SER A 35 -7.22 15.98 -4.19
C SER A 35 -6.41 14.72 -3.87
N LEU A 36 -6.13 14.48 -2.60
CA LEU A 36 -5.61 13.20 -2.15
C LEU A 36 -6.75 12.18 -2.11
N LEU A 37 -6.53 11.00 -2.67
CA LEU A 37 -7.47 9.90 -2.47
C LEU A 37 -7.38 9.42 -1.01
N PRO A 38 -8.51 8.97 -0.41
CA PRO A 38 -8.49 8.42 0.95
C PRO A 38 -7.49 7.27 1.12
N GLU A 39 -7.28 6.47 0.08
CA GLU A 39 -6.27 5.40 -0.01
C GLU A 39 -4.85 5.97 0.11
N THR A 40 -4.56 7.08 -0.59
CA THR A 40 -3.26 7.75 -0.52
C THR A 40 -3.01 8.34 0.88
N GLU A 41 -4.04 8.89 1.53
CA GLU A 41 -3.91 9.33 2.93
C GLU A 41 -3.67 8.17 3.90
N ALA A 42 -4.35 7.04 3.67
CA ALA A 42 -4.15 5.83 4.46
C ALA A 42 -2.71 5.31 4.29
N TYR A 43 -2.20 5.26 3.05
CA TYR A 43 -0.81 4.95 2.75
C TYR A 43 0.17 5.86 3.51
N GLN A 44 -0.05 7.18 3.51
CA GLN A 44 0.80 8.11 4.24
C GLN A 44 0.78 7.89 5.76
N ARG A 45 -0.39 7.57 6.33
CA ARG A 45 -0.51 7.24 7.76
C ARG A 45 0.24 5.96 8.12
N VAL A 46 0.08 4.89 7.33
CA VAL A 46 0.80 3.64 7.56
C VAL A 46 2.31 3.85 7.41
N ALA A 47 2.73 4.60 6.39
CA ALA A 47 4.13 4.96 6.20
C ALA A 47 4.73 5.75 7.37
N ALA A 48 3.94 6.61 8.03
CA ALA A 48 4.39 7.31 9.24
C ALA A 48 4.50 6.36 10.44
N ALA A 49 3.57 5.40 10.57
CA ALA A 49 3.58 4.41 11.63
C ALA A 49 4.79 3.45 11.58
N ILE A 50 5.35 3.20 10.38
CA ILE A 50 6.59 2.41 10.20
C ILE A 50 7.73 2.94 11.09
N ALA A 51 7.87 4.26 11.22
CA ALA A 51 8.94 4.86 12.02
C ALA A 51 8.75 4.69 13.54
N GLU A 52 7.54 4.38 13.98
CA GLU A 52 7.18 4.34 15.40
C GLU A 52 7.00 2.92 15.92
N GLN A 53 6.46 2.03 15.09
CA GLN A 53 6.11 0.65 15.43
C GLN A 53 6.30 -0.29 14.21
N PRO A 54 7.55 -0.50 13.76
CA PRO A 54 7.86 -1.24 12.53
C PRO A 54 7.39 -2.69 12.55
N ASP A 55 7.53 -3.39 13.68
CA ASP A 55 7.17 -4.81 13.78
C ASP A 55 5.66 -5.04 13.66
N GLU A 56 4.85 -4.21 14.30
CA GLU A 56 3.39 -4.30 14.20
C GLU A 56 2.91 -3.96 12.79
N VAL A 57 3.49 -2.94 12.17
CA VAL A 57 3.17 -2.58 10.78
C VAL A 57 3.54 -3.73 9.84
N ARG A 58 4.69 -4.40 10.05
CA ARG A 58 5.10 -5.57 9.25
C ARG A 58 4.01 -6.64 9.21
N GLU A 59 3.54 -7.07 10.39
CA GLU A 59 2.52 -8.13 10.48
C GLU A 59 1.22 -7.74 9.77
N GLN A 60 0.81 -6.47 9.85
CA GLN A 60 -0.38 -5.98 9.18
C GLN A 60 -0.20 -5.92 7.66
N LEU A 61 0.98 -5.51 7.18
CA LEU A 61 1.30 -5.47 5.76
C LEU A 61 1.36 -6.87 5.13
N ASP A 62 1.95 -7.84 5.83
CA ASP A 62 1.99 -9.24 5.37
C ASP A 62 0.57 -9.81 5.22
N ARG A 63 -0.33 -9.50 6.16
CA ARG A 63 -1.75 -9.87 6.05
C ARG A 63 -2.41 -9.18 4.87
N LEU A 64 -2.16 -7.88 4.70
CA LEU A 64 -2.73 -7.10 3.62
C LEU A 64 -2.29 -7.64 2.25
N LEU A 65 -1.02 -8.02 2.10
CA LEU A 65 -0.51 -8.64 0.87
C LEU A 65 -1.26 -9.92 0.48
N SER A 66 -1.71 -10.70 1.47
CA SER A 66 -2.42 -11.97 1.24
C SER A 66 -3.93 -11.85 1.01
N ALA A 67 -4.58 -10.81 1.57
CA ALA A 67 -6.03 -10.78 1.75
C ALA A 67 -6.72 -9.53 1.20
N SER A 68 -5.98 -8.60 0.58
CA SER A 68 -6.55 -7.35 0.06
C SER A 68 -6.90 -7.40 -1.42
N ALA A 69 -7.66 -6.38 -1.83
CA ALA A 69 -7.89 -6.05 -3.22
C ALA A 69 -6.56 -5.82 -3.98
N PRO A 70 -6.56 -5.91 -5.32
CA PRO A 70 -5.36 -5.75 -6.16
C PRO A 70 -4.53 -4.50 -5.82
N ALA A 71 -5.17 -3.33 -5.69
CA ALA A 71 -4.48 -2.10 -5.33
C ALA A 71 -3.94 -2.12 -3.89
N GLY A 72 -4.65 -2.75 -2.96
CA GLY A 72 -4.17 -2.97 -1.59
C GLY A 72 -2.85 -3.74 -1.57
N ARG A 73 -2.73 -4.83 -2.33
CA ARG A 73 -1.50 -5.64 -2.40
C ARG A 73 -0.32 -4.84 -2.93
N VAL A 74 -0.54 -3.99 -3.93
CA VAL A 74 0.46 -3.06 -4.45
C VAL A 74 0.89 -2.04 -3.37
N TYR A 75 -0.06 -1.48 -2.61
CA TYR A 75 0.26 -0.61 -1.48
C TYR A 75 1.05 -1.34 -0.39
N ALA A 76 0.70 -2.59 -0.06
CA ALA A 76 1.43 -3.41 0.90
C ALA A 76 2.87 -3.65 0.46
N ALA A 77 3.09 -4.09 -0.78
CA ALA A 77 4.43 -4.34 -1.32
C ALA A 77 5.28 -3.06 -1.30
N THR A 78 4.70 -1.91 -1.67
CA THR A 78 5.37 -0.60 -1.61
C THR A 78 5.75 -0.21 -0.18
N LEU A 79 4.88 -0.46 0.81
CA LEU A 79 5.14 -0.16 2.21
C LEU A 79 6.17 -1.13 2.82
N LEU A 80 6.15 -2.39 2.42
CA LEU A 80 7.14 -3.40 2.81
C LEU A 80 8.52 -3.03 2.31
N GLU A 81 8.65 -2.55 1.07
CA GLU A 81 9.92 -2.08 0.52
C GLU A 81 10.53 -0.92 1.33
N ARG A 82 9.70 -0.01 1.83
CA ARG A 82 10.13 1.08 2.71
C ARG A 82 10.54 0.62 4.10
N LEU A 83 9.92 -0.46 4.60
CA LEU A 83 10.18 -1.03 5.91
C LEU A 83 11.43 -1.92 5.89
N ASP A 84 11.53 -2.80 4.90
CA ASP A 84 12.56 -3.81 4.70
C ASP A 84 12.69 -4.07 3.18
N PRO A 85 13.74 -3.55 2.53
CA PRO A 85 13.92 -3.69 1.08
C PRO A 85 13.89 -5.15 0.59
N ALA A 86 14.39 -6.10 1.40
CA ALA A 86 14.37 -7.51 1.03
C ALA A 86 12.95 -8.09 1.08
N ALA A 87 12.14 -7.68 2.06
CA ALA A 87 10.74 -8.05 2.15
C ALA A 87 9.92 -7.44 1.01
N GLY A 88 10.18 -6.18 0.66
CA GLY A 88 9.57 -5.53 -0.51
C GLY A 88 9.87 -6.27 -1.81
N TRP A 89 11.13 -6.61 -2.04
CA TRP A 89 11.53 -7.37 -3.23
C TRP A 89 10.86 -8.75 -3.30
N ALA A 90 10.77 -9.45 -2.17
CA ALA A 90 10.07 -10.73 -2.09
C ALA A 90 8.56 -10.57 -2.38
N ALA A 91 7.93 -9.52 -1.85
CA ALA A 91 6.53 -9.22 -2.11
C ALA A 91 6.26 -8.92 -3.59
N TRP A 92 7.08 -8.05 -4.21
CA TRP A 92 6.96 -7.76 -5.65
C TRP A 92 7.18 -9.01 -6.51
N THR A 93 8.15 -9.85 -6.15
CA THR A 93 8.40 -11.12 -6.84
C THR A 93 7.18 -12.06 -6.75
N ALA A 94 6.52 -12.13 -5.60
CA ALA A 94 5.31 -12.93 -5.41
C ALA A 94 4.11 -12.41 -6.22
N LEU A 95 4.05 -11.10 -6.49
CA LEU A 95 2.98 -10.47 -7.25
C LEU A 95 3.19 -10.54 -8.77
N ARG A 96 4.38 -10.91 -9.25
CA ARG A 96 4.78 -10.85 -10.67
C ARG A 96 3.84 -11.58 -11.63
N ASP A 97 3.26 -12.69 -11.19
CA ASP A 97 2.44 -13.56 -12.02
C ASP A 97 0.93 -13.38 -11.73
N ASP A 98 0.56 -12.29 -11.04
CA ASP A 98 -0.82 -12.00 -10.65
C ASP A 98 -1.62 -11.34 -11.78
N PRO A 99 -2.68 -12.01 -12.29
CA PRO A 99 -3.46 -11.52 -13.42
C PRO A 99 -4.54 -10.51 -13.02
N ALA A 100 -4.67 -10.16 -11.74
CA ALA A 100 -5.73 -9.28 -11.28
C ALA A 100 -5.57 -7.87 -11.89
N GLU A 101 -6.69 -7.32 -12.37
CA GLU A 101 -6.71 -5.97 -12.92
C GLU A 101 -6.42 -4.93 -11.85
N LEU A 102 -5.63 -3.94 -12.23
CA LEU A 102 -5.17 -2.85 -11.39
C LEU A 102 -5.46 -1.53 -12.08
N SER A 103 -6.28 -0.70 -11.42
CA SER A 103 -6.46 0.69 -11.82
C SER A 103 -5.37 1.54 -11.17
N THR A 104 -4.69 2.36 -11.97
CA THR A 104 -3.66 3.29 -11.51
C THR A 104 -4.07 4.72 -11.81
N MET A 105 -3.65 5.66 -10.96
CA MET A 105 -3.90 7.07 -11.20
C MET A 105 -2.69 7.91 -10.81
N THR A 106 -2.18 8.67 -11.78
CA THR A 106 -1.05 9.59 -11.61
C THR A 106 -1.45 10.97 -12.12
N GLY A 107 -1.59 11.92 -11.19
CA GLY A 107 -2.12 13.25 -11.51
C GLY A 107 -3.53 13.15 -12.09
N CYS A 108 -3.71 13.56 -13.35
CA CYS A 108 -4.99 13.49 -14.06
C CYS A 108 -5.13 12.24 -14.95
N VAL A 109 -4.10 11.41 -15.05
CA VAL A 109 -4.09 10.24 -15.93
C VAL A 109 -4.56 9.01 -15.16
N MET A 110 -5.62 8.38 -15.65
CA MET A 110 -6.09 7.07 -15.20
C MET A 110 -5.53 6.01 -16.15
N GLY A 111 -4.86 5.01 -15.61
CA GLY A 111 -4.33 3.85 -16.32
C GLY A 111 -4.97 2.56 -15.82
N ALA A 112 -4.86 1.51 -16.62
CA ALA A 112 -5.22 0.16 -16.25
C ALA A 112 -4.07 -0.77 -16.66
N THR A 113 -3.73 -1.71 -15.78
CA THR A 113 -2.72 -2.75 -15.99
C THR A 113 -3.09 -3.96 -15.13
N THR A 114 -2.21 -4.95 -15.03
CA THR A 114 -2.35 -6.03 -14.04
C THR A 114 -1.40 -5.82 -12.86
N VAL A 115 -1.68 -6.46 -11.74
CA VAL A 115 -0.77 -6.48 -10.58
C VAL A 115 0.60 -7.04 -10.98
N GLY A 116 0.62 -8.10 -11.80
CA GLY A 116 1.84 -8.71 -12.30
C GLY A 116 2.69 -7.78 -13.16
N GLU A 117 2.09 -7.13 -14.16
CA GLU A 117 2.78 -6.14 -15.00
C GLU A 117 3.35 -4.99 -14.16
N TYR A 118 2.55 -4.45 -13.23
CA TYR A 118 2.98 -3.38 -12.33
C TYR A 118 4.17 -3.83 -11.44
N ALA A 119 4.15 -5.06 -10.96
CA ALA A 119 5.23 -5.63 -10.16
C ALA A 119 6.51 -5.83 -10.99
N VAL A 120 6.40 -6.29 -12.24
CA VAL A 120 7.56 -6.40 -13.16
C VAL A 120 8.20 -5.04 -13.40
N GLU A 121 7.40 -4.01 -13.67
CA GLU A 121 7.90 -2.65 -13.86
C GLU A 121 8.65 -2.14 -12.62
N ARG A 122 8.09 -2.35 -11.41
CA ARG A 122 8.77 -1.98 -10.17
C ARG A 122 10.09 -2.74 -9.95
N LEU A 123 10.11 -4.03 -10.24
CA LEU A 123 11.33 -4.85 -10.13
C LEU A 123 12.42 -4.44 -11.14
N ALA A 124 12.04 -3.83 -12.26
CA ALA A 124 12.99 -3.34 -13.27
C ALA A 124 13.57 -1.95 -12.94
N GLU A 125 12.88 -1.17 -12.10
CA GLU A 125 13.30 0.16 -11.65
C GLU A 125 14.10 0.16 -10.34
N ALA A 126 13.99 -0.91 -9.54
CA ALA A 126 14.69 -1.11 -8.27
C ALA A 126 16.17 -1.51 -8.48
#